data_AF-A0A1H3VWQ4-F1
#
_entry.id   AF-A0A1H3VWQ4-F1
#
_cell.length_a   1.000
_cell.length_b   1.000
_cell.length_c   1.000
_cell.angle_alpha   90.00
_cell.angle_beta   90.00
_cell.angle_gamma   90.00
#
_symmetry.space_group_name_H-M   'P 1'
#
loop_
_entity.id
_entity.type
_entity.pdbx_description
1 polymer ?
#
loop_
_entity_poly.entity_id
_entity_poly.type
_entity_poly.pdbx_seq_one_letter_code
_entity_poly.pdbx_strand_id
1 'polypeptide(L)'
;MSQTDTVSRILDAAEVLFAERGFTETSLRTITTTAGVNLAAVNYHFGSKKELIQAVFERFLTPFTGALAAELDRRVAAGEPLTVEGLLESLYRVGMGSLAEQGRDPQRFMRLLGLAYTQYQGHLRRFIVSRYGDSYRRFAGLLAQALPGLDPVTFYWRLYFMLGATIFTLSSYDAIEAILREDFGAQSSLPETLERLVPAAAAMLKVDSQ
;
A
#
# COMPACT_ATOMS: atom_id res chain seq x y z
N MET A 1 30.19 -0.72 -9.88
CA MET A 1 28.84 -0.39 -9.37
C MET A 1 28.97 -0.09 -7.90
N SER A 2 28.31 0.96 -7.40
CA SER A 2 28.26 1.21 -5.96
C SER A 2 27.34 0.18 -5.29
N GLN A 3 27.52 -0.02 -3.99
CA GLN A 3 26.66 -0.90 -3.20
C GLN A 3 25.19 -0.47 -3.29
N THR A 4 24.96 0.85 -3.25
CA THR A 4 23.64 1.47 -3.38
C THR A 4 22.98 1.18 -4.73
N ASP A 5 23.74 1.26 -5.83
CA ASP A 5 23.23 0.94 -7.18
C ASP A 5 22.81 -0.53 -7.31
N THR A 6 23.58 -1.44 -6.71
CA THR A 6 23.27 -2.87 -6.70
C THR A 6 21.97 -3.18 -5.95
N VAL A 7 21.81 -2.60 -4.76
CA VAL A 7 20.60 -2.76 -3.93
C VAL A 7 19.36 -2.24 -4.65
N SER A 8 19.44 -1.04 -5.23
CA SER A 8 18.32 -0.44 -5.98
C SER A 8 17.89 -1.31 -7.15
N ARG A 9 18.84 -1.78 -7.98
CA ARG A 9 18.54 -2.66 -9.12
C ARG A 9 17.88 -3.98 -8.71
N ILE A 10 18.31 -4.58 -7.59
CA ILE A 10 17.69 -5.79 -7.06
C ILE A 10 16.25 -5.50 -6.63
N LEU A 11 16.02 -4.42 -5.89
CA LEU A 11 14.69 -4.06 -5.40
C LEU A 11 13.74 -3.70 -6.54
N ASP A 12 14.22 -3.01 -7.58
CA ASP A 12 13.43 -2.68 -8.76
C ASP A 12 13.00 -3.94 -9.53
N ALA A 13 13.94 -4.86 -9.79
CA ALA A 13 13.63 -6.12 -10.43
C ALA A 13 12.69 -6.99 -9.58
N ALA A 14 12.91 -7.04 -8.26
CA ALA A 14 12.08 -7.81 -7.34
C ALA A 14 10.66 -7.26 -7.29
N GLU A 15 10.48 -5.94 -7.19
CA GLU A 15 9.17 -5.29 -7.16
C GLU A 15 8.35 -5.61 -8.40
N VAL A 16 8.94 -5.48 -9.59
CA VAL A 16 8.28 -5.81 -10.87
C VAL A 16 7.88 -7.28 -10.91
N LEU A 17 8.83 -8.19 -10.69
CA LEU A 17 8.59 -9.62 -10.81
C LEU A 17 7.59 -10.13 -9.78
N PHE A 18 7.67 -9.66 -8.53
CA PHE A 18 6.69 -10.02 -7.51
C PHE A 18 5.29 -9.51 -7.85
N ALA A 19 5.16 -8.32 -8.41
CA ALA A 19 3.85 -7.78 -8.79
C ALA A 19 3.23 -8.53 -9.99
N GLU A 20 4.05 -8.97 -10.93
CA GLU A 20 3.60 -9.66 -12.15
C GLU A 20 3.31 -11.15 -11.93
N ARG A 21 4.16 -11.83 -11.13
CA ARG A 21 4.16 -13.30 -11.01
C ARG A 21 3.77 -13.79 -9.63
N GLY A 22 3.68 -12.89 -8.66
CA GLY A 22 3.53 -13.24 -7.25
C GLY A 22 4.85 -13.64 -6.58
N PHE A 23 4.79 -13.81 -5.27
CA PHE A 23 5.95 -14.17 -4.46
C PHE A 23 6.37 -15.59 -4.75
N THR A 24 5.45 -16.56 -4.81
CA THR A 24 5.79 -18.00 -4.96
C THR A 24 6.59 -18.26 -6.24
N GLU A 25 6.09 -17.83 -7.40
CA GLU A 25 6.66 -18.11 -8.73
C GLU A 25 7.94 -17.32 -9.06
N THR A 26 8.27 -16.31 -8.25
CA THR A 26 9.44 -15.46 -8.51
C THR A 26 10.68 -15.99 -7.81
N SER A 27 11.63 -16.58 -8.55
CA SER A 27 12.89 -17.07 -7.96
C SER A 27 13.93 -15.95 -7.77
N LEU A 28 14.82 -16.09 -6.78
CA LEU A 28 15.96 -15.17 -6.61
C LEU A 28 16.87 -15.15 -7.84
N ARG A 29 17.00 -16.28 -8.54
CA ARG A 29 17.77 -16.37 -9.79
C ARG A 29 17.16 -15.48 -10.86
N THR A 30 15.84 -15.57 -11.07
CA THR A 30 15.11 -14.71 -12.01
C THR A 30 15.33 -13.24 -11.68
N ILE A 31 15.20 -12.86 -10.40
CA ILE A 31 15.45 -11.49 -9.93
C ILE A 31 16.88 -11.06 -10.26
N THR A 32 17.89 -11.87 -9.95
CA THR A 32 19.30 -11.50 -10.19
C THR A 32 19.61 -11.35 -11.68
N THR A 33 19.01 -12.20 -12.52
CA THR A 33 19.14 -12.11 -13.98
C THR A 33 18.51 -10.81 -14.49
N THR A 34 17.29 -10.49 -14.09
CA THR A 34 16.61 -9.24 -14.47
C THR A 34 17.35 -8.00 -13.95
N ALA A 35 17.86 -8.06 -12.71
CA ALA A 35 18.63 -6.99 -12.11
C ALA A 35 20.04 -6.86 -12.70
N GLY A 36 20.51 -7.82 -13.50
CA GLY A 36 21.87 -7.86 -14.05
C GLY A 36 22.96 -7.93 -12.98
N VAL A 37 22.72 -8.70 -11.92
CA VAL A 37 23.65 -8.91 -10.79
C VAL A 37 23.84 -10.41 -10.55
N ASN A 38 24.84 -10.79 -9.75
CA ASN A 38 25.02 -12.18 -9.35
C ASN A 38 24.15 -12.55 -8.13
N LEU A 39 23.92 -13.85 -7.93
CA LEU A 39 23.14 -14.35 -6.79
C LEU A 39 23.79 -14.05 -5.44
N ALA A 40 25.12 -13.99 -5.39
CA ALA A 40 25.86 -13.66 -4.18
C ALA A 40 25.52 -12.25 -3.66
N ALA A 41 25.22 -11.29 -4.54
CA ALA A 41 24.81 -9.95 -4.16
C ALA A 41 23.47 -9.96 -3.40
N VAL A 42 22.50 -10.79 -3.81
CA VAL A 42 21.22 -10.90 -3.09
C VAL A 42 21.43 -11.51 -1.71
N ASN A 43 22.21 -12.60 -1.62
CA ASN A 43 22.49 -13.24 -0.33
C ASN A 43 23.27 -12.28 0.60
N TYR A 44 24.18 -11.48 0.05
CA TYR A 44 24.96 -10.51 0.83
C TYR A 44 24.12 -9.33 1.32
N HIS A 45 23.20 -8.80 0.49
CA HIS A 45 22.41 -7.60 0.83
C HIS A 45 21.12 -7.89 1.59
N PHE A 46 20.46 -9.01 1.29
CA PHE A 46 19.14 -9.32 1.82
C PHE A 46 19.09 -10.63 2.59
N GLY A 47 20.04 -11.55 2.38
CA GLY A 47 20.05 -12.86 3.05
C GLY A 47 19.11 -13.87 2.38
N SER A 48 17.81 -13.57 2.33
CA SER A 48 16.79 -14.50 1.81
C SER A 48 15.72 -13.81 0.96
N LYS A 49 14.94 -14.62 0.23
CA LYS A 49 13.75 -14.13 -0.50
C LYS A 49 12.71 -13.48 0.43
N LYS A 50 12.57 -13.99 1.66
CA LYS A 50 11.63 -13.42 2.66
C LYS A 50 12.04 -12.02 3.08
N GLU A 51 13.33 -11.82 3.34
CA GLU A 51 13.90 -10.51 3.69
C GLU A 51 13.90 -9.57 2.48
N LEU A 52 14.11 -10.07 1.26
CA LEU A 52 13.96 -9.28 0.04
C LEU A 52 12.51 -8.79 -0.14
N ILE A 53 11.51 -9.64 0.10
CA ILE A 53 10.10 -9.22 0.10
C ILE A 53 9.89 -8.11 1.14
N GLN A 54 10.39 -8.28 2.37
CA GLN A 54 10.28 -7.26 3.41
C GLN A 54 10.92 -5.94 2.99
N ALA A 55 12.11 -5.99 2.38
CA ALA A 55 12.83 -4.82 1.89
C ALA A 55 12.05 -4.06 0.79
N VAL A 56 11.37 -4.78 -0.12
CA VAL A 56 10.52 -4.15 -1.14
C VAL A 56 9.39 -3.34 -0.50
N PHE A 57 8.71 -3.88 0.52
CA PHE A 57 7.67 -3.18 1.27
C PHE A 57 8.24 -2.04 2.13
N GLU A 58 9.36 -2.27 2.82
CA GLU A 58 10.04 -1.27 3.66
C GLU A 58 10.45 -0.03 2.85
N ARG A 59 10.89 -0.22 1.61
CA ARG A 59 11.25 0.86 0.69
C ARG A 59 10.08 1.83 0.45
N PHE A 60 8.82 1.37 0.58
CA PHE A 60 7.63 2.23 0.50
C PHE A 60 7.12 2.64 1.89
N LEU A 61 6.95 1.69 2.82
CA LEU A 61 6.30 1.93 4.10
C LEU A 61 7.07 2.92 4.98
N THR A 62 8.40 2.94 4.91
CA THR A 62 9.23 3.84 5.72
C THR A 62 8.96 5.32 5.39
N PRO A 63 9.14 5.81 4.15
CA PRO A 63 8.81 7.20 3.83
C PRO A 63 7.31 7.49 4.00
N PHE A 64 6.43 6.57 3.60
CA PHE A 64 4.98 6.75 3.72
C PHE A 64 4.51 6.96 5.16
N THR A 65 4.93 6.12 6.10
CA THR A 65 4.50 6.22 7.50
C THR A 65 5.02 7.49 8.18
N GLY A 66 6.24 7.93 7.84
CA GLY A 66 6.79 9.21 8.29
C GLY A 66 5.99 10.40 7.75
N ALA A 67 5.71 10.42 6.45
CA ALA A 67 4.92 11.49 5.82
C ALA A 67 3.48 11.53 6.36
N LEU A 68 2.85 10.37 6.58
CA LEU A 68 1.50 10.31 7.12
C LEU A 68 1.46 10.80 8.56
N ALA A 69 2.45 10.43 9.39
CA ALA A 69 2.54 10.93 10.75
C ALA A 69 2.63 12.46 10.78
N ALA A 70 3.51 13.04 9.95
CA ALA A 70 3.68 14.49 9.83
C ALA A 70 2.39 15.18 9.37
N GLU A 71 1.67 14.62 8.39
CA GLU A 71 0.38 15.14 7.97
C GLU A 71 -0.66 15.12 9.10
N LEU A 72 -0.77 14.01 9.83
CA LEU A 72 -1.71 13.91 10.95
C LEU A 72 -1.36 14.89 12.07
N ASP A 73 -0.07 15.07 12.39
CA ASP A 73 0.40 16.06 13.36
C ASP A 73 0.05 17.49 12.92
N ARG A 74 0.21 17.81 11.62
CA ARG A 74 -0.19 19.10 11.04
C ARG A 74 -1.69 19.36 11.21
N ARG A 75 -2.54 18.37 10.90
CA ARG A 75 -4.01 18.49 11.03
C ARG A 75 -4.44 18.73 12.47
N VAL A 76 -3.85 17.98 13.40
CA VAL A 76 -4.10 18.14 14.84
C VAL A 76 -3.69 19.53 15.31
N ALA A 77 -2.49 20.00 14.94
CA ALA A 77 -2.00 21.32 15.31
C ALA A 77 -2.86 22.46 14.73
N ALA A 78 -3.43 22.26 13.54
CA ALA A 78 -4.33 23.21 12.89
C ALA A 78 -5.77 23.17 13.45
N GLY A 79 -6.09 22.23 14.34
CA GLY A 79 -7.45 22.04 14.86
C GLY A 79 -8.45 21.56 13.79
N GLU A 80 -7.95 20.91 12.73
CA GLU A 80 -8.82 20.39 11.66
C GLU A 80 -9.66 19.22 12.16
N PRO A 81 -10.94 19.10 11.73
CA PRO A 81 -11.76 17.95 12.06
C PRO A 81 -11.16 16.64 11.55
N LEU A 82 -10.94 15.67 12.45
CA LEU A 82 -10.44 14.33 12.11
C LEU A 82 -11.58 13.40 11.68
N THR A 83 -12.34 13.80 10.67
CA THR A 83 -13.41 12.97 10.09
C THR A 83 -12.82 11.76 9.37
N VAL A 84 -13.63 10.70 9.19
CA VAL A 84 -13.23 9.51 8.42
C VAL A 84 -12.77 9.90 7.01
N GLU A 85 -13.52 10.75 6.30
CA GLU A 85 -13.16 11.25 4.98
C GLU A 85 -11.81 11.95 5.00
N GLY A 86 -11.61 12.92 5.90
CA GLY A 86 -10.36 13.68 5.94
C GLY A 86 -9.15 12.80 6.30
N LEU A 87 -9.35 11.77 7.14
CA LEU A 87 -8.31 10.80 7.47
C LEU A 87 -7.97 9.91 6.26
N LEU A 88 -8.98 9.42 5.52
CA LEU A 88 -8.77 8.61 4.30
C LEU A 88 -8.20 9.45 3.16
N GLU A 89 -8.62 10.69 3.00
CA GLU A 89 -8.06 11.65 2.05
C GLU A 89 -6.58 11.89 2.34
N SER A 90 -6.22 12.13 3.61
CA SER A 90 -4.83 12.24 4.05
C SER A 90 -4.02 10.99 3.73
N LEU A 91 -4.59 9.80 4.00
CA LEU A 91 -3.98 8.51 3.72
C LEU A 91 -3.66 8.34 2.23
N TYR A 92 -4.65 8.58 1.36
CA TYR A 92 -4.49 8.40 -0.08
C TYR A 92 -3.58 9.47 -0.69
N ARG A 93 -3.74 10.75 -0.31
CA ARG A 93 -2.90 11.84 -0.81
C ARG A 93 -1.43 11.58 -0.47
N VAL A 94 -1.13 11.24 0.79
CA VAL A 94 0.24 10.93 1.21
C VAL A 94 0.75 9.66 0.55
N GLY A 95 -0.08 8.61 0.47
CA GLY A 95 0.30 7.34 -0.17
C GLY A 95 0.68 7.50 -1.64
N MET A 96 -0.17 8.18 -2.41
CA MET A 96 0.07 8.44 -3.83
C MET A 96 1.23 9.42 -4.04
N GLY A 97 1.32 10.48 -3.23
CA GLY A 97 2.44 11.41 -3.27
C GLY A 97 3.77 10.72 -3.03
N SER A 98 3.84 9.84 -2.03
CA SER A 98 5.07 9.09 -1.72
C SER A 98 5.47 8.11 -2.83
N LEU A 99 4.52 7.52 -3.55
CA LEU A 99 4.80 6.68 -4.72
C LEU A 99 5.31 7.51 -5.89
N ALA A 100 4.66 8.64 -6.16
CA ALA A 100 5.04 9.58 -7.23
C ALA A 100 6.44 10.17 -7.01
N GLU A 101 6.77 10.62 -5.80
CA GLU A 101 8.11 11.14 -5.46
C GLU A 101 9.22 10.10 -5.67
N GLN A 102 8.90 8.82 -5.51
CA GLN A 102 9.83 7.71 -5.76
C GLN A 102 9.83 7.23 -7.21
N GLY A 103 9.07 7.88 -8.11
CA GLY A 103 8.92 7.46 -9.50
C GLY A 103 8.29 6.07 -9.67
N ARG A 104 7.49 5.64 -8.68
CA ARG A 104 6.86 4.32 -8.68
C ARG A 104 5.45 4.34 -9.20
N ASP A 105 5.09 3.23 -9.84
CA ASP A 105 3.73 2.97 -10.28
C ASP A 105 2.84 2.58 -9.08
N PRO A 106 1.82 3.38 -8.74
CA PRO A 106 0.94 3.08 -7.61
C PRO A 106 0.18 1.75 -7.79
N GLN A 107 -0.17 1.39 -9.02
CA GLN A 107 -0.95 0.19 -9.30
C GLN A 107 -0.11 -1.06 -9.01
N ARG A 108 1.17 -1.04 -9.39
CA ARG A 108 2.12 -2.11 -9.08
C ARG A 108 2.24 -2.32 -7.57
N PHE A 109 2.37 -1.24 -6.80
CA PHE A 109 2.41 -1.35 -5.35
C PHE A 109 1.12 -1.92 -4.77
N MET A 110 -0.05 -1.50 -5.28
CA MET A 110 -1.34 -2.02 -4.83
C MET A 110 -1.53 -3.50 -5.18
N ARG A 111 -1.02 -3.97 -6.33
CA ARG A 111 -0.95 -5.41 -6.67
C ARG A 111 -0.09 -6.18 -5.66
N LEU A 112 1.09 -5.68 -5.30
CA LEU A 112 1.93 -6.29 -4.26
C LEU A 112 1.22 -6.37 -2.92
N LEU A 113 0.53 -5.31 -2.52
CA LEU A 113 -0.24 -5.28 -1.28
C LEU A 113 -1.37 -6.32 -1.30
N GLY A 114 -2.08 -6.47 -2.41
CA GLY A 114 -3.08 -7.53 -2.59
C GLY A 114 -2.47 -8.94 -2.48
N LEU A 115 -1.33 -9.17 -3.15
CA LEU A 115 -0.61 -10.44 -3.09
C LEU A 115 -0.12 -10.79 -1.68
N ALA A 116 0.21 -9.79 -0.87
CA ALA A 116 0.62 -10.02 0.52
C ALA A 116 -0.49 -10.66 1.36
N TYR A 117 -1.76 -10.37 1.04
CA TYR A 117 -2.92 -11.02 1.64
C TYR A 117 -3.19 -12.40 1.05
N THR A 118 -3.20 -12.54 -0.27
CA THR A 118 -3.65 -13.78 -0.94
C THR A 118 -2.62 -14.91 -0.89
N GLN A 119 -1.33 -14.60 -0.90
CA GLN A 119 -0.25 -15.61 -0.82
C GLN A 119 0.26 -15.82 0.61
N TYR A 120 -0.53 -15.43 1.61
CA TYR A 120 -0.29 -15.54 3.06
C TYR A 120 1.20 -15.43 3.46
N GLN A 121 1.71 -14.19 3.54
CA GLN A 121 3.07 -13.94 4.00
C GLN A 121 3.11 -13.67 5.51
N GLY A 122 2.95 -14.71 6.34
CA GLY A 122 2.96 -14.57 7.80
C GLY A 122 4.23 -13.89 8.35
N HIS A 123 5.37 -14.06 7.68
CA HIS A 123 6.62 -13.36 8.03
C HIS A 123 6.56 -11.85 7.70
N LEU A 124 5.90 -11.47 6.60
CA LEU A 124 5.73 -10.08 6.21
C LEU A 124 4.79 -9.37 7.18
N ARG A 125 3.67 -10.02 7.55
CA ARG A 125 2.76 -9.49 8.58
C ARG A 125 3.51 -9.22 9.89
N ARG A 126 4.32 -10.18 10.37
CA ARG A 126 5.10 -10.00 11.60
C ARG A 126 6.10 -8.84 11.49
N PHE A 127 6.80 -8.73 10.36
CA PHE A 127 7.71 -7.62 10.08
C PHE A 127 6.98 -6.27 10.11
N ILE A 128 5.86 -6.15 9.39
CA ILE A 128 5.08 -4.91 9.30
C ILE A 128 4.55 -4.51 10.69
N VAL A 129 3.97 -5.47 11.43
CA VAL A 129 3.46 -5.21 12.79
C VAL A 129 4.59 -4.79 13.73
N SER A 130 5.75 -5.44 13.66
CA SER A 130 6.89 -5.12 14.52
C SER A 130 7.49 -3.75 14.23
N ARG A 131 7.54 -3.34 12.95
CA ARG A 131 8.26 -2.12 12.54
C ARG A 131 7.36 -0.89 12.41
N TYR A 132 6.11 -1.08 12.00
CA TYR A 132 5.17 0.00 11.68
C TYR A 132 3.90 -0.05 12.52
N GLY A 133 3.80 -0.98 13.47
CA GLY A 133 2.61 -1.21 14.29
C GLY A 133 2.11 0.05 15.01
N ASP A 134 3.01 0.93 15.45
CA ASP A 134 2.64 2.19 16.11
C ASP A 134 1.95 3.16 15.15
N SER A 135 2.44 3.29 13.92
CA SER A 135 1.81 4.11 12.88
C SER A 135 0.41 3.58 12.55
N TYR A 136 0.26 2.27 12.40
CA TYR A 136 -1.05 1.64 12.19
C TYR A 136 -1.99 1.85 13.38
N ARG A 137 -1.52 1.65 14.61
CA ARG A 137 -2.32 1.85 15.83
C ARG A 137 -2.77 3.29 15.97
N ARG A 138 -1.89 4.26 15.71
CA ARG A 138 -2.21 5.69 15.72
C ARG A 138 -3.33 6.01 14.72
N PHE A 139 -3.17 5.61 13.46
CA PHE A 139 -4.17 5.89 12.43
C PHE A 139 -5.51 5.19 12.70
N ALA A 140 -5.48 3.91 13.07
CA ALA A 140 -6.69 3.16 13.44
C ALA A 140 -7.39 3.77 14.67
N GLY A 141 -6.63 4.28 15.65
CA GLY A 141 -7.16 4.99 16.80
C GLY A 141 -7.89 6.28 16.43
N LEU A 142 -7.37 7.07 15.48
CA LEU A 142 -8.05 8.25 14.96
C LEU A 142 -9.33 7.90 14.20
N LEU A 143 -9.30 6.84 13.38
CA LEU A 143 -10.50 6.34 12.70
C LEU A 143 -11.56 5.87 13.71
N ALA A 144 -11.17 5.16 14.76
CA ALA A 144 -12.08 4.70 15.80
C ALA A 144 -12.70 5.86 16.59
N GLN A 145 -11.94 6.93 16.87
CA GLN A 145 -12.46 8.15 17.48
C GLN A 145 -13.49 8.86 16.58
N ALA A 146 -13.29 8.81 15.26
CA ALA A 146 -14.23 9.35 14.27
C ALA A 146 -15.49 8.47 14.09
N LEU A 147 -15.52 7.26 14.67
CA LEU A 147 -16.60 6.28 14.59
C LEU A 147 -17.04 5.84 16.01
N PRO A 148 -17.55 6.76 16.84
CA PRO A 148 -17.88 6.45 18.22
C PRO A 148 -18.98 5.38 18.30
N GLY A 149 -18.80 4.39 19.18
CA GLY A 149 -19.80 3.35 19.45
C GLY A 149 -19.74 2.13 18.53
N LEU A 150 -18.84 2.09 17.55
CA LEU A 150 -18.64 0.91 16.72
C LEU A 150 -17.87 -0.18 17.48
N ASP A 151 -18.40 -1.40 17.52
CA ASP A 151 -17.72 -2.50 18.20
C ASP A 151 -16.41 -2.90 17.47
N PRO A 152 -15.38 -3.38 18.18
CA PRO A 152 -14.08 -3.67 17.57
C PRO A 152 -14.09 -4.73 16.48
N VAL A 153 -15.00 -5.71 16.54
CA VAL A 153 -15.07 -6.81 15.57
C VAL A 153 -15.72 -6.32 14.27
N THR A 154 -16.78 -5.52 14.36
CA THR A 154 -17.38 -4.88 13.20
C THR A 154 -16.42 -3.86 12.58
N PHE A 155 -15.72 -3.06 13.40
CA PHE A 155 -14.68 -2.16 12.88
C PHE A 155 -13.60 -2.94 12.12
N TYR A 156 -13.15 -4.08 12.66
CA TYR A 156 -12.21 -4.96 11.99
C TYR A 156 -12.73 -5.39 10.61
N TRP A 157 -13.95 -5.95 10.52
CA TRP A 157 -14.50 -6.39 9.23
C TRP A 157 -14.69 -5.26 8.23
N ARG A 158 -15.22 -4.11 8.67
CA ARG A 158 -15.41 -2.94 7.79
C ARG A 158 -14.09 -2.39 7.28
N LEU A 159 -13.05 -2.39 8.11
CA LEU A 159 -11.70 -2.03 7.69
C LEU A 159 -11.22 -2.96 6.58
N TYR A 160 -11.44 -4.27 6.70
CA TYR A 160 -11.05 -5.24 5.66
C TYR A 160 -11.90 -5.16 4.39
N PHE A 161 -13.20 -4.83 4.48
CA PHE A 161 -14.03 -4.57 3.31
C PHE A 161 -13.55 -3.32 2.55
N MET A 162 -13.31 -2.24 3.27
CA MET A 162 -12.77 -0.99 2.71
C MET A 162 -11.39 -1.20 2.09
N LEU A 163 -10.50 -1.90 2.79
CA LEU A 163 -9.18 -2.25 2.26
C LEU A 163 -9.28 -3.13 1.01
N GLY A 164 -10.17 -4.12 1.01
CA GLY A 164 -10.42 -4.98 -0.15
C GLY A 164 -10.86 -4.17 -1.37
N ALA A 165 -11.86 -3.29 -1.21
CA ALA A 165 -12.34 -2.42 -2.27
C ALA A 165 -11.25 -1.46 -2.77
N THR A 166 -10.49 -0.86 -1.85
CA THR A 166 -9.37 0.04 -2.18
C THR A 166 -8.29 -0.70 -2.98
N ILE A 167 -7.85 -1.86 -2.49
CA ILE A 167 -6.79 -2.66 -3.14
C ILE A 167 -7.26 -3.11 -4.52
N PHE A 168 -8.48 -3.65 -4.64
CA PHE A 168 -9.03 -4.09 -5.92
C PHE A 168 -9.06 -2.94 -6.93
N THR A 169 -9.68 -1.81 -6.57
CA THR A 169 -9.86 -0.66 -7.45
C THR A 169 -8.52 -0.11 -7.93
N LEU A 170 -7.55 0.08 -7.02
CA LEU A 170 -6.26 0.68 -7.37
C LEU A 170 -5.31 -0.30 -8.07
N SER A 171 -5.35 -1.59 -7.73
CA SER A 171 -4.52 -2.61 -8.41
C SER A 171 -5.01 -2.94 -9.82
N SER A 172 -6.32 -2.79 -10.04
CA SER A 172 -7.01 -3.09 -11.30
C SER A 172 -7.41 -1.83 -12.07
N TYR A 173 -6.82 -0.68 -11.72
CA TYR A 173 -7.19 0.63 -12.26
C TYR A 173 -7.22 0.66 -13.79
N ASP A 174 -6.15 0.20 -14.46
CA ASP A 174 -6.09 0.18 -15.92
C ASP A 174 -7.22 -0.65 -16.56
N ALA A 175 -7.58 -1.78 -15.94
CA ALA A 175 -8.66 -2.63 -16.44
C ALA A 175 -10.03 -1.98 -16.24
N ILE A 176 -10.26 -1.35 -15.09
CA ILE A 176 -11.50 -0.62 -14.80
C ILE A 176 -11.64 0.60 -15.73
N GLU A 177 -10.55 1.31 -15.99
CA GLU A 177 -10.52 2.45 -16.92
C GLU A 177 -10.78 2.03 -18.37
N ALA A 178 -10.25 0.87 -18.79
CA ALA A 178 -10.56 0.29 -20.09
C ALA A 178 -12.05 -0.06 -20.24
N ILE A 179 -12.66 -0.67 -19.22
CA ILE A 179 -14.09 -0.99 -19.19
C ILE A 179 -14.94 0.28 -19.23
N LEU A 180 -14.60 1.30 -18.43
CA LEU A 180 -15.28 2.60 -18.45
C LEU A 180 -15.27 3.24 -19.85
N ARG A 181 -14.13 3.13 -20.53
CA ARG A 181 -13.96 3.66 -21.89
C ARG A 181 -14.78 2.90 -22.90
N GLU A 182 -14.82 1.57 -22.80
CA GLU A 182 -15.58 0.70 -23.71
C GLU A 182 -17.09 0.87 -23.53
N ASP A 183 -17.58 0.83 -22.30
CA ASP A 183 -19.01 0.83 -21.99
C ASP A 183 -19.65 2.23 -22.11
N PHE A 184 -18.89 3.29 -21.79
CA PHE A 184 -19.43 4.65 -21.66
C PHE A 184 -18.74 5.70 -22.51
N GLY A 185 -17.65 5.36 -23.22
CA GLY A 185 -16.85 6.35 -23.94
C GLY A 185 -16.20 7.41 -23.04
N ALA A 186 -16.11 7.12 -21.73
CA ALA A 186 -15.60 8.05 -20.72
C ALA A 186 -14.18 7.66 -20.28
N GLN A 187 -13.47 8.62 -19.70
CA GLN A 187 -12.17 8.40 -19.07
C GLN A 187 -12.19 9.03 -17.69
N SER A 188 -11.36 8.53 -16.79
CA SER A 188 -11.14 9.13 -15.48
C SER A 188 -9.67 9.00 -15.16
N SER A 189 -9.09 10.06 -14.61
CA SER A 189 -7.74 10.08 -14.08
C SER A 189 -7.69 9.44 -12.69
N LEU A 190 -6.48 9.09 -12.24
CA LEU A 190 -6.28 8.51 -10.92
C LEU A 190 -6.73 9.48 -9.81
N PRO A 191 -6.42 10.79 -9.85
CA PRO A 191 -6.95 11.75 -8.88
C PRO A 191 -8.48 11.79 -8.85
N GLU A 192 -9.15 11.86 -10.00
CA GLU A 192 -10.62 11.85 -10.09
C GLU A 192 -11.22 10.53 -9.54
N THR A 193 -10.51 9.41 -9.72
CA THR A 193 -10.91 8.13 -9.15
C THR A 193 -10.78 8.12 -7.63
N LEU A 194 -9.73 8.74 -7.08
CA LEU A 194 -9.55 8.88 -5.64
C LEU A 194 -10.62 9.78 -5.00
N GLU A 195 -11.03 10.86 -5.68
CA GLU A 195 -12.14 11.71 -5.25
C GLU A 195 -13.45 10.93 -5.09
N ARG A 196 -13.66 9.89 -5.92
CA ARG A 196 -14.82 8.97 -5.80
C ARG A 196 -14.58 7.87 -4.76
N LEU A 197 -13.33 7.40 -4.63
CA LEU A 197 -12.98 6.32 -3.72
C LEU A 197 -13.06 6.75 -2.25
N VAL A 198 -12.62 7.95 -1.89
CA VAL A 198 -12.67 8.47 -0.50
C VAL A 198 -14.07 8.36 0.12
N PRO A 199 -15.14 8.96 -0.47
CA PRO A 199 -16.47 8.89 0.11
C PRO A 199 -17.02 7.45 0.13
N ALA A 200 -16.74 6.64 -0.90
CA ALA A 200 -17.16 5.23 -0.93
C ALA A 200 -16.49 4.41 0.19
N ALA A 201 -15.18 4.57 0.38
CA ALA A 201 -14.41 3.93 1.44
C ALA A 201 -14.84 4.40 2.83
N ALA A 202 -15.11 5.70 3.00
CA ALA A 202 -15.65 6.24 4.25
C ALA A 202 -17.03 5.67 4.56
N ALA A 203 -17.91 5.56 3.57
CA ALA A 203 -19.24 4.97 3.73
C ALA A 203 -19.16 3.51 4.22
N MET A 204 -18.23 2.70 3.69
CA MET A 204 -18.03 1.31 4.14
C MET A 204 -17.66 1.21 5.64
N LEU A 205 -17.02 2.22 6.20
CA LEU A 205 -16.69 2.27 7.63
C LEU A 205 -17.87 2.76 8.48
N LYS A 206 -18.70 3.66 7.94
CA LYS A 206 -19.77 4.36 8.65
C LYS A 206 -21.13 3.67 8.67
N VAL A 207 -21.36 2.66 7.84
CA VAL A 207 -22.68 2.00 7.69
C VAL A 207 -23.35 1.80 9.05
N ASP A 208 -24.63 2.10 9.21
CA ASP A 208 -25.28 1.86 10.51
C ASP A 208 -25.38 0.35 10.77
N SER A 209 -24.96 -0.08 11.96
CA SER A 209 -25.26 -1.44 12.42
C SER A 209 -26.74 -1.46 12.80
N GLN A 210 -27.59 -2.08 11.98
CA GLN A 210 -28.98 -2.37 12.36
C GLN A 210 -29.03 -3.38 13.50
#